data_AF-A0A845CQ67-F1
#
_entry.id   AF-A0A845CQ67-F1
#
_cell.length_a   1.000
_cell.length_b   1.000
_cell.length_c   1.000
_cell.angle_alpha   90.00
_cell.angle_beta   90.00
_cell.angle_gamma   90.00
#
_symmetry.space_group_name_H-M   'P 1'
#
loop_
_entity.id
_entity.type
_entity.pdbx_description
1 polymer ?
#
loop_
_entity_poly.entity_id
_entity_poly.type
_entity_poly.pdbx_seq_one_letter_code
_entity_poly.pdbx_strand_id
1 'polypeptide(L)'
;MPYKDPEQGRKKERERHRKRTAARRAQGLCIKCGKNPPAPGRSLCEACGERGRAAERARYARGKAAGDPYGGRNPEGRRRMARERNKRRRIERKEAGLCVRCGELPPAEGSVVCEACREARRAEERKLYAARRAKGHCGRCGRPTFAGAAQCGPCAALEEGRAPKKNAASRRRYADRRAQRLCVDCAQPAGLAARCEPCARRSWHSSGEHKGLPLYPPRYTVVELATGEEHGPWDSWEEVAMCLAFEKLSRNEVEVVADLPLMATITAWE
;
A
#
# COMPACT_ATOMS: atom_id res chain seq x y z
N MET A 1 26.49 -35.36 37.28
CA MET A 1 27.71 -34.58 36.94
C MET A 1 27.33 -33.50 35.93
N PRO A 2 27.60 -32.22 36.22
CA PRO A 2 27.45 -31.15 35.23
C PRO A 2 28.40 -31.42 34.05
N TYR A 3 27.93 -31.19 32.83
CA TYR A 3 28.79 -31.30 31.64
C TYR A 3 29.84 -30.18 31.68
N LYS A 4 31.07 -30.48 31.27
CA LYS A 4 32.17 -29.49 31.18
C LYS A 4 31.83 -28.33 30.24
N ASP A 5 31.04 -28.61 29.20
CA ASP A 5 30.46 -27.62 28.30
C ASP A 5 28.91 -27.64 28.43
N PRO A 6 28.29 -26.54 28.91
CA PRO A 6 26.84 -26.41 29.02
C PRO A 6 26.08 -26.60 27.70
N GLU A 7 26.64 -26.20 26.55
CA GLU A 7 25.98 -26.34 25.25
C GLU A 7 25.90 -27.80 24.81
N GLN A 8 27.02 -28.52 24.95
CA GLN A 8 27.08 -29.96 24.71
C GLN A 8 26.11 -30.72 25.62
N GLY A 9 26.00 -30.31 26.89
CA GLY A 9 25.01 -30.86 27.82
C GLY A 9 23.57 -30.68 27.33
N ARG A 10 23.20 -29.45 26.93
CA ARG A 10 21.88 -29.15 26.35
C ARG A 10 21.59 -29.95 25.09
N LYS A 11 22.59 -30.12 24.20
CA LYS A 11 22.45 -30.91 22.96
C LYS A 11 22.19 -32.39 23.27
N LYS A 12 22.99 -32.99 24.16
CA LYS A 12 22.84 -34.39 24.59
C LYS A 12 21.49 -34.63 25.29
N GLU A 13 21.04 -33.70 26.12
CA GLU A 13 19.73 -33.79 26.78
C GLU A 13 18.58 -33.73 25.78
N ARG A 14 18.62 -32.79 24.82
CA ARG A 14 17.64 -32.71 23.72
C ARG A 14 17.59 -33.99 22.91
N GLU A 15 18.75 -34.58 22.62
CA GLU A 15 18.84 -35.85 21.89
C GLU A 15 18.23 -37.01 22.69
N ARG A 16 18.60 -37.16 23.98
CA ARG A 16 18.01 -38.15 24.88
C ARG A 16 16.48 -38.00 24.98
N HIS A 17 15.99 -36.76 25.08
CA HIS A 17 14.56 -36.47 25.09
C HIS A 17 13.87 -36.88 23.78
N ARG A 18 14.48 -36.57 22.62
CA ARG A 18 13.98 -36.99 21.29
C ARG A 18 13.90 -38.51 21.18
N LYS A 19 14.98 -39.22 21.52
CA LYS A 19 15.02 -40.70 21.51
C LYS A 19 13.93 -41.31 22.40
N ARG A 20 13.79 -40.81 23.63
CA ARG A 20 12.74 -41.26 24.57
C ARG A 20 11.33 -41.00 24.05
N THR A 21 11.11 -39.83 23.46
CA THR A 21 9.81 -39.46 22.88
C THR A 21 9.46 -40.34 21.69
N ALA A 22 10.43 -40.62 20.81
CA ALA A 22 10.25 -41.50 19.67
C ALA A 22 9.94 -42.94 20.10
N ALA A 23 10.71 -43.49 21.05
CA ALA A 23 10.47 -44.83 21.59
C ALA A 23 9.07 -44.97 22.21
N ARG A 24 8.62 -43.98 22.99
CA ARG A 24 7.26 -43.98 23.58
C ARG A 24 6.18 -43.93 22.51
N ARG A 25 6.35 -43.14 21.45
CA ARG A 25 5.41 -43.10 20.32
C ARG A 25 5.33 -44.44 19.60
N ALA A 26 6.47 -45.07 19.33
CA ALA A 26 6.54 -46.38 18.69
C ALA A 26 5.82 -47.47 19.51
N GLN A 27 5.88 -47.37 20.84
CA GLN A 27 5.18 -48.26 21.77
C GLN A 27 3.70 -47.89 22.00
N GLY A 28 3.18 -46.85 21.34
CA GLY A 28 1.81 -46.39 21.57
C GLY A 28 1.58 -45.81 22.97
N LEU A 29 2.61 -45.27 23.62
CA LEU A 29 2.54 -44.72 24.98
C LEU A 29 2.53 -43.19 25.00
N CYS A 30 1.90 -42.62 26.02
CA CYS A 30 1.89 -41.19 26.31
C CYS A 30 3.31 -40.60 26.37
N ILE A 31 3.60 -39.55 25.59
CA ILE A 31 4.95 -38.98 25.51
C ILE A 31 5.46 -38.39 26.83
N LYS A 32 4.56 -38.02 27.75
CA LYS A 32 4.89 -37.40 29.04
C LYS A 32 5.19 -38.45 30.11
N CYS A 33 4.22 -39.31 30.45
CA CYS A 33 4.41 -40.31 31.49
C CYS A 33 5.08 -41.60 30.99
N GLY A 34 4.88 -41.99 29.73
CA GLY A 34 5.35 -43.27 29.20
C GLY A 34 4.72 -44.50 29.85
N LYS A 35 3.50 -44.37 30.42
CA LYS A 35 2.81 -45.46 31.13
C LYS A 35 1.49 -45.88 30.46
N ASN A 36 0.64 -44.91 30.15
CA ASN A 36 -0.70 -45.16 29.61
C ASN A 36 -0.72 -44.83 28.11
N PRO A 37 -1.62 -45.45 27.31
CA PRO A 37 -1.82 -45.06 25.93
C PRO A 37 -2.29 -43.60 25.83
N PRO A 38 -1.96 -42.90 24.72
CA PRO A 38 -2.48 -41.57 24.48
C PRO A 38 -4.00 -41.60 24.25
N ALA A 39 -4.68 -40.50 24.59
CA ALA A 39 -6.09 -40.34 24.24
C ALA A 39 -6.27 -40.29 22.70
N PRO A 40 -7.44 -40.69 22.16
CA PRO A 40 -7.70 -40.68 20.72
C PRO A 40 -7.36 -39.32 20.07
N GLY A 41 -6.56 -39.34 19.01
CA GLY A 41 -6.11 -38.14 18.29
C GLY A 41 -5.12 -37.23 19.03
N ARG A 42 -4.54 -37.68 20.16
CA ARG A 42 -3.62 -36.88 20.99
C ARG A 42 -2.29 -37.60 21.21
N SER A 43 -1.28 -36.88 21.71
CA SER A 43 0.01 -37.45 22.10
C SER A 43 0.15 -37.74 23.60
N LEU A 44 -0.84 -37.35 24.40
CA LEU A 44 -0.86 -37.47 25.86
C LEU A 44 -2.03 -38.36 26.28
N CYS A 45 -1.84 -39.15 27.34
CA CYS A 45 -2.96 -39.82 28.01
C CYS A 45 -3.87 -38.79 28.69
N GLU A 46 -5.12 -39.17 28.96
CA GLU A 46 -6.13 -38.29 29.56
C GLU A 46 -5.66 -37.67 30.88
N ALA A 47 -5.11 -38.48 31.79
CA ALA A 47 -4.59 -38.01 33.08
C ALA A 47 -3.43 -37.00 32.92
N CYS A 48 -2.55 -37.17 31.93
CA CYS A 48 -1.50 -36.18 31.65
C CYS A 48 -2.05 -34.91 30.99
N GLY A 49 -3.05 -35.05 30.12
CA GLY A 49 -3.76 -33.94 29.51
C GLY A 49 -4.50 -33.09 30.53
N GLU A 50 -5.22 -33.72 31.46
CA GLU A 50 -5.98 -33.02 32.50
C GLU A 50 -5.06 -32.29 33.48
N ARG A 51 -3.95 -32.93 33.91
CA ARG A 51 -2.93 -32.22 34.69
C ARG A 51 -2.36 -31.00 33.97
N GLY A 52 -2.18 -31.08 32.65
CA GLY A 52 -1.76 -29.94 31.83
C GLY A 52 -2.79 -28.81 31.81
N ARG A 53 -4.06 -29.14 31.58
CA ARG A 53 -5.18 -28.18 31.59
C ARG A 53 -5.36 -27.55 32.97
N ALA A 54 -5.31 -28.34 34.04
CA ALA A 54 -5.38 -27.85 35.42
C ALA A 54 -4.26 -26.85 35.73
N ALA A 55 -3.01 -27.15 35.33
CA ALA A 55 -1.89 -26.24 35.50
C ALA A 55 -2.05 -24.94 34.69
N GLU A 56 -2.63 -25.01 33.48
CA GLU A 56 -2.94 -23.84 32.67
C GLU A 56 -4.06 -22.98 33.29
N ARG A 57 -5.14 -23.60 33.76
CA ARG A 57 -6.22 -22.92 34.51
C ARG A 57 -5.67 -22.24 35.76
N ALA A 58 -4.84 -22.93 36.54
CA ALA A 58 -4.21 -22.37 37.74
C ALA A 58 -3.30 -21.17 37.41
N ARG A 59 -2.52 -21.26 36.33
CA ARG A 59 -1.70 -20.13 35.87
C ARG A 59 -2.56 -18.93 35.47
N TYR A 60 -3.61 -19.18 34.70
CA TYR A 60 -4.52 -18.14 34.24
C TYR A 60 -5.26 -17.47 35.42
N ALA A 61 -5.72 -18.26 36.39
CA ALA A 61 -6.35 -17.78 37.61
C ALA A 61 -5.38 -16.89 38.43
N ARG A 62 -4.12 -17.31 38.60
CA ARG A 62 -3.09 -16.48 39.27
C ARG A 62 -2.86 -15.16 38.54
N GLY A 63 -2.71 -15.18 37.22
CA GLY A 63 -2.53 -13.96 36.45
C GLY A 63 -3.75 -13.04 36.53
N LYS A 64 -4.97 -13.60 36.47
CA LYS A 64 -6.21 -12.82 36.64
C LYS A 64 -6.28 -12.18 38.03
N ALA A 65 -5.93 -12.92 39.09
CA ALA A 65 -5.90 -12.40 40.45
C ALA A 65 -4.83 -11.30 40.64
N ALA A 66 -3.72 -11.37 39.91
CA ALA A 66 -2.68 -10.34 39.88
C ALA A 66 -3.03 -9.13 39.00
N GLY A 67 -4.20 -9.11 38.34
CA GLY A 67 -4.57 -8.05 37.41
C GLY A 67 -3.85 -8.11 36.06
N ASP A 68 -3.13 -9.20 35.78
CA ASP A 68 -2.41 -9.34 34.51
C ASP A 68 -3.41 -9.57 33.36
N PRO A 69 -3.30 -8.80 32.26
CA PRO A 69 -4.08 -9.07 31.06
C PRO A 69 -3.75 -10.46 30.50
N TYR A 70 -4.79 -11.18 30.03
CA TYR A 70 -4.68 -12.54 29.47
C TYR A 70 -4.11 -13.61 30.43
N GLY A 71 -4.30 -13.43 31.74
CA GLY A 71 -3.94 -14.43 32.75
C GLY A 71 -2.42 -14.61 32.89
N GLY A 72 -1.68 -13.51 32.93
CA GLY A 72 -0.24 -13.50 33.19
C GLY A 72 0.64 -13.75 31.97
N ARG A 73 0.06 -13.84 30.77
CA ARG A 73 0.86 -13.76 29.53
C ARG A 73 0.98 -12.30 29.17
N ASN A 74 2.20 -11.80 29.00
CA ASN A 74 2.44 -10.47 28.43
C ASN A 74 2.55 -10.58 26.89
N PRO A 75 1.45 -10.48 26.11
CA PRO A 75 1.49 -10.56 24.65
C PRO A 75 2.34 -9.44 24.04
N GLU A 76 2.35 -8.26 24.66
CA GLU A 76 3.12 -7.11 24.21
C GLU A 76 4.62 -7.33 24.41
N GLY A 77 5.03 -7.85 25.56
CA GLY A 77 6.40 -8.28 25.83
C GLY A 77 6.86 -9.33 24.83
N ARG A 78 6.00 -10.31 24.51
CA ARG A 78 6.29 -11.31 23.46
C ARG A 78 6.45 -10.66 22.08
N ARG A 79 5.56 -9.72 21.72
CA ARG A 79 5.65 -8.95 20.45
C ARG A 79 6.92 -8.10 20.41
N ARG A 80 7.28 -7.42 21.50
CA ARG A 80 8.50 -6.61 21.64
C ARG A 80 9.76 -7.46 21.46
N MET A 81 9.90 -8.55 22.21
CA MET A 81 11.03 -9.48 22.06
C MET A 81 11.11 -10.07 20.64
N ALA A 82 9.97 -10.35 20.00
CA ALA A 82 9.96 -10.82 18.61
C ALA A 82 10.43 -9.72 17.63
N ARG A 83 10.02 -8.46 17.82
CA ARG A 83 10.49 -7.31 17.03
C ARG A 83 11.99 -7.09 17.21
N GLU A 84 12.50 -7.12 18.44
CA GLU A 84 13.92 -6.97 18.73
C GLU A 84 14.76 -8.09 18.09
N ARG A 85 14.33 -9.35 18.22
CA ARG A 85 14.98 -10.48 17.55
C ARG A 85 14.98 -10.35 16.03
N ASN A 86 13.88 -9.89 15.43
CA ASN A 86 13.79 -9.68 13.98
C ASN A 86 14.67 -8.50 13.53
N LYS A 87 14.75 -7.43 14.32
CA LYS A 87 15.66 -6.29 14.10
C LYS A 87 17.11 -6.76 14.12
N ARG A 88 17.52 -7.53 15.14
CA ARG A 88 18.87 -8.07 15.25
C ARG A 88 19.23 -8.97 14.05
N ARG A 89 18.37 -9.92 13.70
CA ARG A 89 18.56 -10.80 12.53
C ARG A 89 18.69 -10.03 11.22
N ARG A 90 17.94 -8.94 11.05
CA ARG A 90 18.03 -8.08 9.87
C ARG A 90 19.39 -7.38 9.78
N ILE A 91 19.91 -6.91 10.91
CA ILE A 91 21.23 -6.27 11.02
C ILE A 91 22.33 -7.30 10.71
N GLU A 92 22.33 -8.44 11.41
CA GLU A 92 23.29 -9.55 11.21
C GLU A 92 23.35 -9.98 9.74
N ARG A 93 22.19 -10.14 9.07
CA ARG A 93 22.15 -10.50 7.64
C ARG A 93 22.68 -9.40 6.73
N LYS A 94 22.40 -8.14 7.04
CA LYS A 94 22.88 -7.01 6.25
C LYS A 94 24.41 -6.89 6.34
N GLU A 95 24.96 -7.05 7.54
CA GLU A 95 26.40 -7.03 7.80
C GLU A 95 27.11 -8.23 7.14
N ALA A 96 26.47 -9.40 7.13
CA ALA A 96 26.97 -10.58 6.42
C ALA A 96 26.81 -10.52 4.88
N GLY A 97 26.27 -9.43 4.31
CA GLY A 97 26.04 -9.33 2.87
C GLY A 97 24.96 -10.28 2.34
N LEU A 98 24.01 -10.69 3.18
CA LEU A 98 22.94 -11.64 2.86
C LEU A 98 21.58 -10.93 2.71
N CYS A 99 20.71 -11.53 1.90
CA CYS A 99 19.33 -11.11 1.74
C CYS A 99 18.61 -11.08 3.10
N VAL A 100 18.01 -9.93 3.46
CA VAL A 100 17.34 -9.79 4.75
C VAL A 100 16.10 -10.70 4.90
N ARG A 101 15.53 -11.18 3.79
CA ARG A 101 14.34 -12.06 3.75
C ARG A 101 14.71 -13.53 3.94
N CYS A 102 15.40 -14.16 2.99
CA CYS A 102 15.80 -15.57 3.12
C CYS A 102 17.00 -15.75 4.05
N GLY A 103 18.03 -14.89 3.94
CA GLY A 103 19.29 -15.01 4.67
C GLY A 103 20.25 -16.04 4.08
N GLU A 104 20.10 -16.38 2.81
CA GLU A 104 20.88 -17.43 2.12
C GLU A 104 21.67 -16.88 0.93
N LEU A 105 21.02 -16.05 0.10
CA LEU A 105 21.61 -15.47 -1.11
C LEU A 105 22.04 -14.02 -0.88
N PRO A 106 23.05 -13.52 -1.61
CA PRO A 106 23.40 -12.10 -1.57
C PRO A 106 22.25 -11.22 -2.09
N PRO A 107 22.14 -9.96 -1.64
CA PRO A 107 21.14 -9.04 -2.14
C PRO A 107 21.40 -8.70 -3.61
N ALA A 108 20.33 -8.45 -4.37
CA ALA A 108 20.44 -7.92 -5.72
C ALA A 108 20.97 -6.48 -5.70
N GLU A 109 21.58 -6.05 -6.80
CA GLU A 109 22.16 -4.70 -6.94
C GLU A 109 21.15 -3.61 -6.55
N GLY A 110 21.61 -2.65 -5.74
CA GLY A 110 20.79 -1.56 -5.21
C GLY A 110 19.70 -1.98 -4.21
N SER A 111 19.80 -3.16 -3.60
CA SER A 111 18.74 -3.70 -2.75
C SER A 111 19.24 -4.38 -1.48
N VAL A 112 18.29 -4.72 -0.59
CA VAL A 112 18.54 -5.51 0.62
C VAL A 112 17.98 -6.92 0.52
N VAL A 113 17.34 -7.26 -0.60
CA VAL A 113 16.76 -8.58 -0.87
C VAL A 113 17.38 -9.20 -2.13
N CYS A 114 17.51 -10.52 -2.17
CA CYS A 114 17.98 -11.23 -3.36
C CYS A 114 16.91 -11.22 -4.47
N GLU A 115 17.32 -11.48 -5.71
CA GLU A 115 16.40 -11.48 -6.87
C GLU A 115 15.30 -12.53 -6.72
N ALA A 116 15.63 -13.76 -6.30
CA ALA A 116 14.63 -14.81 -6.07
C ALA A 116 13.54 -14.38 -5.06
N CYS A 117 13.93 -13.74 -3.95
CA CYS A 117 12.96 -13.21 -2.97
C CYS A 117 12.13 -12.05 -3.52
N ARG A 118 12.70 -11.26 -4.44
CA ARG A 118 12.03 -10.14 -5.12
C ARG A 118 11.02 -10.65 -6.14
N GLU A 119 11.38 -11.64 -6.94
CA GLU A 119 10.49 -12.29 -7.91
C GLU A 119 9.34 -13.01 -7.22
N ALA A 120 9.63 -13.77 -6.14
CA ALA A 120 8.60 -14.40 -5.32
C ALA A 120 7.60 -13.37 -4.77
N ARG A 121 8.10 -12.21 -4.30
CA ARG A 121 7.24 -11.09 -3.85
C ARG A 121 6.39 -10.54 -4.99
N ARG A 122 6.99 -10.26 -6.15
CA ARG A 122 6.27 -9.75 -7.34
C ARG A 122 5.19 -10.74 -7.79
N ALA A 123 5.47 -12.04 -7.76
CA ALA A 123 4.51 -13.08 -8.10
C ALA A 123 3.32 -13.12 -7.12
N GLU A 124 3.59 -13.01 -5.82
CA GLU A 124 2.55 -12.92 -4.78
C GLU A 124 1.71 -11.63 -4.93
N GLU A 125 2.36 -10.49 -5.17
CA GLU A 125 1.69 -9.20 -5.41
C GLU A 125 0.80 -9.26 -6.66
N ARG A 126 1.25 -9.90 -7.75
CA ARG A 126 0.42 -10.14 -8.96
C ARG A 126 -0.81 -10.98 -8.65
N LYS A 127 -0.64 -12.08 -7.89
CA LYS A 127 -1.77 -12.94 -7.46
C LYS A 127 -2.78 -12.17 -6.61
N LEU A 128 -2.30 -11.39 -5.63
CA LEU A 128 -3.14 -10.57 -4.76
C LEU A 128 -3.88 -9.50 -5.58
N TYR A 129 -3.20 -8.83 -6.50
CA TYR A 129 -3.81 -7.83 -7.36
C TYR A 129 -4.88 -8.43 -8.28
N ALA A 130 -4.61 -9.58 -8.90
CA ALA A 130 -5.58 -10.31 -9.71
C ALA A 130 -6.80 -10.74 -8.87
N ALA A 131 -6.59 -11.28 -7.67
CA ALA A 131 -7.66 -11.68 -6.76
C ALA A 131 -8.51 -10.49 -6.28
N ARG A 132 -7.89 -9.32 -6.06
CA ARG A 132 -8.62 -8.08 -5.74
C ARG A 132 -9.44 -7.61 -6.93
N ARG A 133 -8.85 -7.58 -8.13
CA ARG A 133 -9.54 -7.16 -9.34
C ARG A 133 -10.73 -8.05 -9.68
N ALA A 134 -10.59 -9.37 -9.54
CA ALA A 134 -11.70 -10.32 -9.73
C ALA A 134 -12.87 -10.09 -8.77
N LYS A 135 -12.61 -9.52 -7.59
CA LYS A 135 -13.62 -9.17 -6.58
C LYS A 135 -14.15 -7.73 -6.72
N GLY A 136 -13.73 -6.98 -7.74
CA GLY A 136 -14.05 -5.55 -7.85
C GLY A 136 -13.45 -4.72 -6.71
N HIS A 137 -12.28 -5.10 -6.20
CA HIS A 137 -11.58 -4.38 -5.14
C HIS A 137 -10.36 -3.62 -5.68
N CYS A 138 -10.08 -2.47 -5.07
CA CYS A 138 -8.99 -1.57 -5.40
C CYS A 138 -7.66 -2.28 -5.19
N GLY A 139 -6.80 -2.28 -6.21
CA GLY A 139 -5.47 -2.89 -6.15
C GLY A 139 -4.58 -2.31 -5.04
N ARG A 140 -4.79 -1.03 -4.69
CA ARG A 140 -4.00 -0.29 -3.68
C ARG A 140 -4.48 -0.51 -2.25
N CYS A 141 -5.72 -0.10 -1.94
CA CYS A 141 -6.24 -0.12 -0.56
C CYS A 141 -7.18 -1.29 -0.27
N GLY A 142 -7.64 -2.04 -1.28
CA GLY A 142 -8.56 -3.17 -1.11
C GLY A 142 -10.04 -2.81 -0.93
N ARG A 143 -10.43 -1.52 -0.96
CA ARG A 143 -11.83 -1.07 -0.94
C ARG A 143 -12.54 -1.41 -2.26
N PRO A 144 -13.88 -1.59 -2.30
CA PRO A 144 -14.61 -1.83 -3.54
C PRO A 144 -14.39 -0.69 -4.55
N THR A 145 -14.41 -1.04 -5.84
CA THR A 145 -14.28 -0.12 -6.97
C THR A 145 -15.58 -0.04 -7.74
N PHE A 146 -15.79 1.10 -8.39
CA PHE A 146 -16.95 1.34 -9.23
C PHE A 146 -16.66 0.87 -10.66
N ALA A 147 -17.61 0.18 -11.29
CA ALA A 147 -17.57 -0.22 -12.70
C ALA A 147 -16.28 -0.95 -13.15
N GLY A 148 -15.71 -1.80 -12.29
CA GLY A 148 -14.50 -2.57 -12.64
C GLY A 148 -13.21 -1.75 -12.72
N ALA A 149 -13.21 -0.51 -12.21
CA ALA A 149 -12.02 0.31 -12.13
C ALA A 149 -10.90 -0.37 -11.32
N ALA A 150 -9.64 -0.12 -11.70
CA ALA A 150 -8.47 -0.69 -11.01
C ALA A 150 -8.27 -0.09 -9.59
N GLN A 151 -8.82 1.10 -9.35
CA GLN A 151 -8.70 1.84 -8.10
C GLN A 151 -10.06 2.38 -7.66
N CYS A 152 -10.24 2.59 -6.35
CA CYS A 152 -11.42 3.28 -5.83
C CYS A 152 -11.26 4.79 -6.00
N GLY A 153 -12.37 5.53 -6.02
CA GLY A 153 -12.37 7.00 -6.19
C GLY A 153 -11.33 7.74 -5.35
N PRO A 154 -11.22 7.51 -4.03
CA PRO A 154 -10.21 8.16 -3.20
C PRO A 154 -8.76 7.84 -3.59
N CYS A 155 -8.49 6.59 -4.00
CA CYS A 155 -7.14 6.21 -4.43
C CYS A 155 -6.80 6.76 -5.81
N ALA A 156 -7.79 6.89 -6.70
CA ALA A 156 -7.63 7.52 -8.01
C ALA A 156 -7.33 9.02 -7.87
N ALA A 157 -8.11 9.75 -7.07
CA ALA A 157 -7.89 11.17 -6.79
C ALA A 157 -6.50 11.43 -6.15
N LEU A 158 -6.06 10.56 -5.24
CA LEU A 158 -4.71 10.64 -4.65
C LEU A 158 -3.59 10.40 -5.68
N GLU A 159 -3.83 9.65 -6.76
CA GLU A 159 -2.85 9.48 -7.84
C GLU A 159 -2.86 10.65 -8.82
N GLU A 160 -4.02 11.27 -9.08
CA GLU A 160 -4.11 12.48 -9.92
C GLU A 160 -3.34 13.64 -9.31
N GLY A 161 -3.43 13.83 -7.99
CA GLY A 161 -2.60 14.81 -7.26
C GLY A 161 -1.10 14.46 -7.23
N ARG A 162 -0.73 13.23 -7.59
CA ARG A 162 0.65 12.77 -7.78
C ARG A 162 1.07 12.82 -9.25
N ALA A 163 0.47 13.69 -10.07
CA ALA A 163 1.02 14.01 -11.38
C ALA A 163 2.55 14.10 -11.25
N PRO A 164 3.31 13.22 -11.93
CA PRO A 164 4.73 13.09 -11.69
C PRO A 164 5.32 14.48 -11.91
N LYS A 165 5.83 15.13 -10.85
CA LYS A 165 6.55 16.40 -10.98
C LYS A 165 7.57 16.15 -12.08
N LYS A 166 7.38 16.79 -13.25
CA LYS A 166 8.25 16.56 -14.41
C LYS A 166 9.67 16.74 -13.91
N ASN A 167 10.41 15.63 -13.80
CA ASN A 167 11.74 15.68 -13.21
C ASN A 167 12.61 16.59 -14.09
N ALA A 168 13.67 17.16 -13.53
CA ALA A 168 14.53 18.11 -14.26
C ALA A 168 14.98 17.52 -15.61
N ALA A 169 15.25 16.20 -15.66
CA ALA A 169 15.59 15.48 -16.89
C ALA A 169 14.46 15.51 -17.94
N SER A 170 13.19 15.33 -17.56
CA SER A 170 12.06 15.43 -18.48
C SER A 170 11.85 16.84 -19.02
N ARG A 171 12.12 17.87 -18.19
CA ARG A 171 12.08 19.27 -18.63
C ARG A 171 13.19 19.57 -19.64
N ARG A 172 14.42 19.08 -19.38
CA ARG A 172 15.55 19.17 -20.32
C ARG A 172 15.23 18.50 -21.66
N ARG A 173 14.81 17.22 -21.64
CA ARG A 173 14.41 16.50 -22.87
C ARG A 173 13.32 17.23 -23.67
N TYR A 174 12.35 17.85 -22.99
CA TYR A 174 11.33 18.65 -23.66
C TYR A 174 11.94 19.89 -24.33
N ALA A 175 12.78 20.64 -23.62
CA ALA A 175 13.45 21.82 -24.16
C ALA A 175 14.38 21.47 -25.33
N ASP A 176 15.19 20.41 -25.20
CA ASP A 176 16.12 19.94 -26.23
C ASP A 176 15.37 19.55 -27.52
N ARG A 177 14.26 18.80 -27.39
CA ARG A 177 13.42 18.42 -28.55
C ARG A 177 12.79 19.64 -29.22
N ARG A 178 12.34 20.62 -28.43
CA ARG A 178 11.76 21.86 -28.97
C ARG A 178 12.80 22.70 -29.72
N ALA A 179 14.02 22.83 -29.18
CA ALA A 179 15.12 23.52 -29.85
C ALA A 179 15.48 22.87 -31.20
N GLN A 180 15.36 21.54 -31.29
CA GLN A 180 15.60 20.77 -32.50
C GLN A 180 14.39 20.64 -33.44
N ARG A 181 13.25 21.30 -33.14
CA ARG A 181 12.00 21.17 -33.91
C ARG A 181 11.48 19.73 -34.04
N LEU A 182 11.72 18.93 -33.00
CA LEU A 182 11.26 17.55 -32.89
C LEU A 182 10.01 17.44 -32.00
N CYS A 183 9.17 16.45 -32.31
CA CYS A 183 8.01 16.07 -31.55
C CYS A 183 8.39 15.65 -30.12
N VAL A 184 7.76 16.25 -29.12
CA VAL A 184 8.05 16.00 -27.71
C VAL A 184 7.72 14.58 -27.25
N ASP A 185 6.91 13.85 -28.02
CA ASP A 185 6.52 12.46 -27.73
C ASP A 185 7.43 11.46 -28.46
N CYS A 186 7.46 11.49 -29.79
CA CYS A 186 8.13 10.47 -30.62
C CYS A 186 9.48 10.91 -31.22
N ALA A 187 9.93 12.15 -31.00
CA ALA A 187 11.16 12.73 -31.55
C ALA A 187 11.24 12.83 -33.10
N GLN A 188 10.13 12.67 -33.82
CA GLN A 188 10.07 12.94 -35.27
C GLN A 188 9.99 14.45 -35.56
N PRO A 189 10.42 14.93 -36.74
CA PRO A 189 10.28 16.34 -37.11
C PRO A 189 8.84 16.84 -36.98
N ALA A 190 8.65 17.97 -36.30
CA ALA A 190 7.34 18.57 -36.04
C ALA A 190 7.24 20.04 -36.50
N GLY A 191 8.31 20.56 -37.14
CA GLY A 191 8.38 21.95 -37.56
C GLY A 191 8.28 22.89 -36.36
N LEU A 192 7.32 23.81 -36.38
CA LEU A 192 7.09 24.75 -35.27
C LEU A 192 6.20 24.16 -34.17
N ALA A 193 5.47 23.07 -34.44
CA ALA A 193 4.56 22.43 -33.50
C ALA A 193 5.32 21.64 -32.41
N ALA A 194 4.73 21.54 -31.21
CA ALA A 194 5.33 20.76 -30.12
C ALA A 194 5.21 19.25 -30.37
N ARG A 195 4.18 18.81 -31.10
CA ARG A 195 3.93 17.41 -31.47
C ARG A 195 3.76 17.32 -32.98
N CYS A 196 4.18 16.23 -33.57
CA CYS A 196 3.79 15.89 -34.95
C CYS A 196 2.30 15.53 -35.00
N GLU A 197 1.69 15.63 -36.18
CA GLU A 197 0.24 15.40 -36.36
C GLU A 197 -0.25 14.05 -35.79
N PRO A 198 0.42 12.90 -35.98
CA PRO A 198 -0.03 11.63 -35.39
C PRO A 198 -0.04 11.63 -33.86
N CYS A 199 0.95 12.27 -33.23
CA CYS A 199 1.03 12.38 -31.77
C CYS A 199 0.00 13.38 -31.22
N ALA A 200 -0.25 14.47 -31.93
CA ALA A 200 -1.30 15.43 -31.60
C ALA A 200 -2.69 14.76 -31.63
N ARG A 201 -3.01 14.03 -32.71
CA ARG A 201 -4.26 13.28 -32.86
C ARG A 201 -4.44 12.23 -31.76
N ARG A 202 -3.39 11.46 -31.44
CA ARG A 202 -3.41 10.49 -30.33
C ARG A 202 -3.64 11.15 -28.98
N SER A 203 -3.00 12.30 -28.74
CA SER A 203 -3.20 13.08 -27.53
C SER A 203 -4.64 13.55 -27.41
N TRP A 204 -5.22 14.04 -28.49
CA TRP A 204 -6.62 14.47 -28.56
C TRP A 204 -7.57 13.31 -28.27
N HIS A 205 -7.41 12.14 -28.92
CA HIS A 205 -8.24 10.96 -28.61
C HIS A 205 -8.12 10.48 -27.15
N SER A 206 -6.99 10.76 -26.50
CA SER A 206 -6.76 10.40 -25.10
C SER A 206 -7.26 11.44 -24.09
N SER A 207 -7.58 12.66 -24.54
CA SER A 207 -8.06 13.75 -23.69
C SER A 207 -9.42 13.39 -23.11
N GLY A 208 -9.79 14.04 -21.99
CA GLY A 208 -11.11 13.83 -21.39
C GLY A 208 -12.24 14.24 -22.33
N GLU A 209 -12.01 15.29 -23.12
CA GLU A 209 -12.94 15.83 -24.12
C GLU A 209 -13.35 14.77 -25.16
N HIS A 210 -12.40 14.05 -25.76
CA HIS A 210 -12.74 12.99 -26.71
C HIS A 210 -13.39 11.76 -26.05
N LYS A 211 -13.12 11.52 -24.77
CA LYS A 211 -13.69 10.40 -24.01
C LYS A 211 -15.11 10.65 -23.52
N GLY A 212 -15.72 11.78 -23.88
CA GLY A 212 -17.04 12.16 -23.41
C GLY A 212 -17.08 12.36 -21.90
N LEU A 213 -15.95 12.68 -21.25
CA LEU A 213 -16.02 13.30 -19.93
C LEU A 213 -16.72 14.65 -20.17
N PRO A 214 -17.92 14.86 -19.62
CA PRO A 214 -18.61 16.12 -19.83
C PRO A 214 -17.67 17.21 -19.34
N LEU A 215 -17.26 18.09 -20.25
CA LEU A 215 -16.85 19.42 -19.87
C LEU A 215 -18.11 19.99 -19.23
N TYR A 216 -18.17 19.96 -17.90
CA TYR A 216 -19.21 20.71 -17.21
C TYR A 216 -19.07 22.14 -17.73
N PRO A 217 -20.14 22.71 -18.31
CA PRO A 217 -20.09 24.10 -18.75
C PRO A 217 -19.58 24.93 -17.57
N PRO A 218 -18.64 25.87 -17.81
CA PRO A 218 -18.17 26.76 -16.75
C PRO A 218 -19.36 27.33 -16.00
N ARG A 219 -19.31 27.22 -14.68
CA ARG A 219 -20.20 27.98 -13.83
C ARG A 219 -19.54 29.29 -13.52
N TYR A 220 -20.29 30.37 -13.64
CA TYR A 220 -19.83 31.74 -13.41
C TYR A 220 -20.45 32.26 -12.13
N THR A 221 -19.64 32.85 -11.27
CA THR A 221 -20.08 33.57 -10.07
C THR A 221 -19.63 35.02 -10.20
N VAL A 222 -20.55 35.96 -10.06
CA VAL A 222 -20.24 37.39 -10.04
C VAL A 222 -19.99 37.79 -8.60
N VAL A 223 -18.83 38.33 -8.29
CA VAL A 223 -18.44 38.76 -6.94
C VAL A 223 -18.35 40.27 -6.93
N GLU A 224 -19.13 40.94 -6.09
CA GLU A 224 -19.03 42.38 -5.90
C GLU A 224 -17.73 42.76 -5.19
N LEU A 225 -16.96 43.67 -5.76
CA LEU A 225 -15.65 44.07 -5.23
C LEU A 225 -15.74 44.84 -3.91
N ALA A 226 -16.82 45.59 -3.70
CA ALA A 226 -16.98 46.44 -2.52
C ALA A 226 -17.45 45.64 -1.29
N THR A 227 -18.36 44.69 -1.49
CA THR A 227 -19.05 43.95 -0.42
C THR A 227 -18.54 42.53 -0.28
N GLY A 228 -17.98 41.95 -1.35
CA GLY A 228 -17.67 40.52 -1.44
C GLY A 228 -18.91 39.65 -1.64
N GLU A 229 -20.08 40.23 -1.94
CA GLU A 229 -21.31 39.48 -2.17
C GLU A 229 -21.24 38.70 -3.48
N GLU A 230 -21.70 37.45 -3.47
CA GLU A 230 -21.65 36.53 -4.60
C GLU A 230 -23.04 36.36 -5.24
N HIS A 231 -23.11 36.56 -6.55
CA HIS A 231 -24.30 36.32 -7.37
C HIS A 231 -24.05 35.17 -8.34
N GLY A 232 -24.77 34.07 -8.17
CA GLY A 232 -24.63 32.86 -9.00
C GLY A 232 -24.76 31.56 -8.19
N PRO A 233 -24.38 30.39 -8.75
CA PRO A 233 -23.69 30.21 -10.03
C PRO A 233 -24.62 30.31 -11.26
N TRP A 234 -24.09 30.84 -12.36
CA TRP A 234 -24.73 30.94 -13.68
C TRP A 234 -24.08 29.97 -14.66
N ASP A 235 -24.86 29.42 -15.59
CA ASP A 235 -24.36 28.41 -16.54
C ASP A 235 -23.93 29.04 -17.89
N SER A 236 -24.11 30.36 -18.07
CA SER A 236 -23.76 31.10 -19.29
C SER A 236 -23.37 32.57 -19.05
N TRP A 237 -22.71 33.20 -20.04
CA TRP A 237 -22.36 34.63 -19.98
C TRP A 237 -23.57 35.56 -20.13
N GLU A 238 -24.62 35.10 -20.81
CA GLU A 238 -25.87 35.80 -20.99
C GLU A 238 -26.58 35.98 -19.64
N GLU A 239 -26.58 34.94 -18.80
CA GLU A 239 -27.11 35.00 -17.43
C GLU A 239 -26.30 35.94 -16.53
N VAL A 240 -24.97 35.93 -16.66
CA VAL A 240 -24.09 36.90 -15.98
C VAL A 240 -24.43 38.33 -16.39
N ALA A 241 -24.61 38.59 -17.70
CA ALA A 241 -24.98 39.92 -18.19
C ALA A 241 -26.36 40.37 -17.68
N MET A 242 -27.32 39.45 -17.58
CA MET A 242 -28.63 39.72 -16.98
C MET A 242 -28.51 40.05 -15.48
N CYS A 243 -27.72 39.30 -14.73
CA CYS A 243 -27.46 39.55 -13.31
C CYS A 243 -26.89 40.97 -13.10
N LEU A 244 -25.88 41.38 -13.88
CA LEU A 244 -25.32 42.73 -13.80
C LEU A 244 -26.38 43.81 -14.09
N ALA A 245 -27.26 43.57 -15.06
CA ALA A 245 -28.32 44.51 -15.39
C ALA A 245 -29.39 44.61 -14.28
N PHE A 246 -29.78 43.51 -13.65
CA PHE A 246 -30.80 43.48 -12.59
C PHE A 246 -30.30 44.12 -11.29
N GLU A 247 -29.08 43.76 -10.87
CA GLU A 247 -28.45 44.28 -9.65
C GLU A 247 -27.88 45.69 -9.85
N LYS A 248 -27.96 46.23 -11.08
CA LYS A 248 -27.42 47.54 -11.47
C LYS A 248 -25.92 47.67 -11.19
N LEU A 249 -25.20 46.57 -11.33
CA LEU A 249 -23.76 46.48 -11.13
C LEU A 249 -23.04 46.81 -12.44
N SER A 250 -22.04 47.69 -12.38
CA SER A 250 -21.15 47.94 -13.51
C SER A 250 -20.04 46.91 -13.58
N ARG A 251 -19.49 46.69 -14.78
CA ARG A 251 -18.38 45.74 -15.00
C ARG A 251 -17.12 46.08 -14.18
N ASN A 252 -16.97 47.32 -13.72
CA ASN A 252 -15.83 47.77 -12.90
C ASN A 252 -16.05 47.53 -11.40
N GLU A 253 -17.26 47.17 -10.99
CA GLU A 253 -17.63 46.94 -9.58
C GLU A 253 -17.66 45.45 -9.22
N VAL A 254 -17.42 44.57 -10.19
CA VAL A 254 -17.54 43.12 -10.03
C VAL A 254 -16.32 42.36 -10.59
N GLU A 255 -16.07 41.19 -10.02
CA GLU A 255 -15.20 40.15 -10.56
C GLU A 255 -16.04 38.94 -10.99
N VAL A 256 -15.93 38.49 -12.24
CA VAL A 256 -16.63 37.27 -12.69
C VAL A 256 -15.67 36.09 -12.59
N VAL A 257 -15.91 35.23 -11.61
CA VAL A 257 -15.13 34.02 -11.34
C VAL A 257 -15.75 32.84 -12.09
N ALA A 258 -14.98 32.14 -12.92
CA ALA A 258 -15.41 30.89 -13.53
C ALA A 258 -14.84 29.70 -12.75
N ASP A 259 -15.67 28.70 -12.43
CA ASP A 259 -15.27 27.46 -11.75
C ASP A 259 -14.37 26.54 -12.61
N LEU A 260 -13.99 26.98 -13.81
CA LEU A 260 -13.00 26.29 -14.60
C LEU A 260 -11.62 26.39 -13.93
N PRO A 261 -10.87 25.28 -13.85
CA PRO A 261 -9.46 25.37 -13.51
C PRO A 261 -8.79 26.32 -14.52
N LEU A 262 -8.05 27.32 -13.99
CA LEU A 262 -7.36 28.44 -14.68
C LEU A 262 -6.61 28.07 -16.00
N MET A 263 -6.38 26.78 -16.23
CA MET A 263 -5.74 26.23 -17.42
C MET A 263 -6.66 26.16 -18.64
N ALA A 264 -7.99 26.20 -18.48
CA ALA A 264 -8.94 26.18 -19.59
C ALA A 264 -9.20 27.57 -20.21
N THR A 265 -8.99 28.64 -19.45
CA THR A 265 -9.22 30.02 -19.91
C THR A 265 -8.09 30.58 -20.77
N ILE A 266 -6.86 30.06 -20.66
CA ILE A 266 -5.68 30.56 -21.41
C ILE A 266 -5.68 30.12 -22.89
N THR A 267 -6.47 29.11 -23.28
CA THR A 267 -6.54 28.61 -24.67
C THR A 267 -7.75 29.08 -25.47
N ALA A 268 -8.62 29.92 -24.90
CA ALA A 268 -9.90 30.31 -25.51
C ALA A 268 -9.97 31.78 -25.98
N TRP A 269 -8.85 32.49 -26.05
CA TRP A 269 -8.80 33.85 -26.59
C TRP A 269 -8.21 33.83 -28.01
N GLU A 270 -9.09 33.69 -28.99
CA GLU A 270 -8.95 34.23 -30.35
C GLU A 270 -10.09 35.22 -30.58
#